data_AF-A0A5C5UQQ0-F1
#
_entry.id   AF-A0A5C5UQQ0-F1
#
_cell.length_a   1.000
_cell.length_b   1.000
_cell.length_c   1.000
_cell.angle_alpha   90.00
_cell.angle_beta   90.00
_cell.angle_gamma   90.00
#
_symmetry.space_group_name_H-M   'P 1'
#
loop_
_entity.id
_entity.type
_entity.pdbx_description
1 polymer ?
#
loop_
_entity_poly.entity_id
_entity_poly.type
_entity_poly.pdbx_seq_one_letter_code
_entity_poly.pdbx_strand_id
1 'polypeptide(L)'
;MKYIMFYSIPLAVFLLINNAVGQLSWPYFLVVLLSFLLFQMGRLRFPKGAPLPPATKLANAAFYAATVAFALRDRFLDPLVINLLIGITIVLVIADMRQVKKEPSL
;
A
#
# COMPACT_ATOMS: atom_id res chain seq x y z
N MET A 1 -15.74 -5.28 -6.41
CA MET A 1 -15.46 -3.82 -6.42
C MET A 1 -15.18 -3.24 -5.03
N LYS A 2 -15.87 -3.67 -3.96
CA LYS A 2 -15.68 -3.15 -2.59
C LYS A 2 -14.22 -3.13 -2.10
N TYR A 3 -13.40 -4.11 -2.50
CA TYR A 3 -12.03 -4.20 -2.00
C TYR A 3 -11.03 -3.27 -2.70
N ILE A 4 -11.33 -2.75 -3.89
CA ILE A 4 -10.43 -1.87 -4.65
C ILE A 4 -10.08 -0.62 -3.85
N MET A 5 -11.07 -0.07 -3.14
CA MET A 5 -10.92 1.14 -2.35
C MET A 5 -9.86 0.99 -1.26
N PHE A 6 -9.71 -0.22 -0.68
CA PHE A 6 -8.67 -0.50 0.31
C PHE A 6 -7.25 -0.49 -0.26
N TYR A 7 -7.09 -0.52 -1.59
CA TYR A 7 -5.79 -0.40 -2.26
C TYR A 7 -5.60 0.99 -2.86
N SER A 8 -6.62 1.51 -3.55
CA SER A 8 -6.52 2.76 -4.29
C SER A 8 -6.43 3.98 -3.39
N ILE A 9 -7.18 4.02 -2.28
CA ILE A 9 -7.15 5.15 -1.35
C ILE A 9 -5.76 5.28 -0.70
N PRO A 10 -5.16 4.20 -0.15
CA PRO A 10 -3.83 4.32 0.44
C PRO A 10 -2.75 4.69 -0.58
N LEU A 11 -2.81 4.15 -1.80
CA LEU A 11 -1.88 4.53 -2.87
C LEU A 11 -2.00 6.01 -3.25
N ALA A 12 -3.23 6.52 -3.36
CA ALA A 12 -3.46 7.93 -3.65
C ALA A 12 -2.91 8.83 -2.54
N VAL A 13 -3.14 8.46 -1.27
CA VAL A 13 -2.58 9.20 -0.12
C VAL A 13 -1.06 9.20 -0.15
N PHE A 14 -0.44 8.04 -0.43
CA PHE A 14 1.02 7.95 -0.51
C PHE A 14 1.56 8.84 -1.64
N LEU A 15 0.96 8.80 -2.83
CA LEU A 15 1.35 9.69 -3.92
C LEU A 15 1.18 11.16 -3.55
N LEU A 16 0.03 11.55 -3.01
CA LEU A 16 -0.26 12.94 -2.66
C LEU A 16 0.72 13.45 -1.62
N ILE A 17 0.93 12.71 -0.53
CA ILE A 17 1.83 13.16 0.55
C ILE A 17 3.27 13.22 0.06
N ASN A 18 3.77 12.22 -0.68
CA ASN A 18 5.16 12.25 -1.13
C ASN A 18 5.47 13.42 -2.10
N ASN A 19 4.49 13.88 -2.87
CA ASN A 19 4.70 14.89 -3.91
C ASN A 19 4.23 16.30 -3.51
N ALA A 20 3.20 16.42 -2.66
CA ALA A 20 2.64 17.71 -2.25
C ALA A 20 3.22 18.25 -0.94
N VAL A 21 3.85 17.40 -0.12
CA VAL A 21 4.35 17.79 1.20
C VAL A 21 5.86 17.91 1.18
N GLY A 22 6.37 19.14 1.32
CA GLY A 22 7.81 19.41 1.33
C GLY A 22 8.55 18.79 2.53
N GLN A 23 7.92 18.79 3.72
CA GLN A 23 8.46 18.20 4.93
C GLN A 23 7.39 17.35 5.63
N LEU A 24 7.70 16.08 5.86
CA LEU A 24 6.83 15.09 6.47
C LEU A 24 6.76 15.28 7.98
N SER A 25 5.91 16.21 8.42
CA SER A 25 5.58 16.36 9.85
C SER A 25 4.69 15.21 10.35
N TRP A 26 4.62 15.07 11.68
CA TRP A 26 3.88 13.99 12.34
C TRP A 26 2.40 13.85 11.91
N PRO A 27 1.62 14.92 11.60
CA PRO A 27 0.25 14.75 11.14
C PRO A 27 0.17 14.08 9.76
N TYR A 28 1.06 14.44 8.83
CA TYR A 28 1.11 13.80 7.53
C TYR A 28 1.52 12.34 7.65
N PHE A 29 2.49 12.04 8.54
CA PHE A 29 2.86 10.67 8.82
C PHE A 29 1.69 9.84 9.40
N LEU A 30 0.87 10.41 10.29
CA LEU A 30 -0.34 9.75 10.78
C LEU A 30 -1.33 9.45 9.65
N VAL A 31 -1.48 10.35 8.68
CA VAL A 31 -2.35 10.11 7.52
C VAL A 31 -1.83 8.95 6.65
N VAL A 32 -0.51 8.86 6.46
CA VAL A 32 0.14 7.70 5.81
C VAL A 32 -0.15 6.41 6.61
N LEU A 33 0.00 6.45 7.94
CA LEU A 33 -0.21 5.30 8.80
C LEU A 33 -1.68 4.82 8.80
N LEU A 34 -2.64 5.74 8.91
CA LEU A 34 -4.07 5.43 8.83
C LEU A 34 -4.43 4.82 7.47
N SER A 35 -3.81 5.32 6.41
CA SER A 35 -3.97 4.76 5.06
C SER A 35 -3.40 3.35 4.96
N PHE A 36 -2.25 3.08 5.57
CA PHE A 36 -1.71 1.73 5.66
C PHE A 36 -2.65 0.79 6.44
N LEU A 37 -3.24 1.25 7.55
CA LEU A 37 -4.23 0.46 8.30
C LEU A 37 -5.49 0.19 7.46
N LEU A 38 -5.96 1.16 6.70
CA LEU A 38 -7.06 0.98 5.75
C LEU A 38 -6.74 -0.12 4.72
N PHE A 39 -5.50 -0.15 4.21
CA PHE A 39 -5.04 -1.25 3.36
C PHE A 39 -5.05 -2.60 4.08
N GLN A 40 -4.57 -2.66 5.34
CA GLN A 40 -4.59 -3.88 6.14
C GLN A 40 -6.02 -4.41 6.34
N MET A 41 -7.04 -3.54 6.44
CA MET A 41 -8.44 -3.97 6.48
C MET A 41 -8.88 -4.70 5.21
N GLY A 42 -8.29 -4.39 4.06
CA GLY A 42 -8.53 -5.12 2.81
C GLY A 42 -8.19 -6.61 2.91
N ARG A 43 -7.32 -7.01 3.84
CA ARG A 43 -6.98 -8.41 4.11
C ARG A 43 -8.07 -9.19 4.80
N LEU A 44 -9.04 -8.52 5.44
CA LEU A 44 -10.18 -9.18 6.07
C LEU A 44 -11.08 -9.91 5.05
N ARG A 45 -10.84 -9.72 3.75
CA ARG A 45 -11.46 -10.51 2.68
C ARG A 45 -11.01 -11.97 2.65
N PHE A 46 -9.85 -12.28 3.22
CA PHE A 46 -9.32 -13.63 3.25
C PHE A 46 -9.71 -14.32 4.56
N PRO A 47 -10.14 -15.60 4.53
CA PRO A 47 -10.49 -16.34 5.73
C PRO A 47 -9.28 -16.48 6.68
N LYS A 48 -9.53 -16.47 7.99
CA LYS A 48 -8.49 -16.69 9.00
C LYS A 48 -7.86 -18.06 8.79
N GLY A 49 -6.53 -18.11 8.67
CA GLY A 49 -5.78 -19.36 8.45
C GLY A 49 -5.66 -19.80 6.99
N ALA A 50 -6.31 -19.11 6.04
CA ALA A 50 -6.12 -19.40 4.63
C ALA A 50 -4.72 -18.94 4.17
N PRO A 51 -4.02 -19.73 3.34
CA PRO A 51 -2.77 -19.30 2.73
C PRO A 51 -3.03 -18.11 1.82
N LEU A 52 -2.34 -16.99 2.08
CA LEU A 52 -2.44 -15.80 1.22
C LEU A 52 -1.79 -16.08 -0.15
N PRO A 53 -2.43 -15.67 -1.26
CA PRO A 53 -1.83 -15.73 -2.58
C PRO A 53 -0.46 -15.03 -2.62
N PRO A 54 0.50 -15.51 -3.43
CA PRO A 54 1.82 -14.90 -3.52
C PRO A 54 1.79 -13.40 -3.86
N ALA A 55 0.92 -12.98 -4.78
CA ALA A 55 0.80 -11.56 -5.12
C ALA A 55 0.27 -10.73 -3.94
N THR A 56 -0.66 -11.27 -3.15
CA THR A 56 -1.14 -10.61 -1.92
C THR A 56 -0.02 -10.44 -0.90
N LYS A 57 0.85 -11.45 -0.72
CA LYS A 57 2.00 -11.35 0.19
C LYS A 57 2.99 -10.27 -0.27
N LEU A 58 3.30 -10.24 -1.56
CA LEU A 58 4.19 -9.24 -2.14
C LEU A 58 3.60 -7.83 -2.05
N ALA A 59 2.32 -7.65 -2.35
CA ALA A 59 1.65 -6.36 -2.21
C ALA A 59 1.68 -5.87 -0.75
N ASN A 60 1.46 -6.76 0.22
CA ASN A 60 1.59 -6.41 1.64
C ASN A 60 3.01 -5.98 2.02
N ALA A 61 4.01 -6.74 1.58
CA ALA A 61 5.41 -6.40 1.83
C ALA A 61 5.76 -5.03 1.21
N ALA A 62 5.26 -4.75 0.00
CA ALA A 62 5.49 -3.48 -0.69
C ALA A 62 4.83 -2.30 0.04
N PHE A 63 3.57 -2.42 0.47
CA PHE A 63 2.92 -1.39 1.29
C PHE A 63 3.64 -1.14 2.61
N TYR A 64 4.11 -2.20 3.27
CA TYR A 64 4.88 -2.08 4.49
C TYR A 64 6.21 -1.36 4.24
N ALA A 65 6.95 -1.77 3.21
CA ALA A 65 8.22 -1.15 2.83
C ALA A 65 8.03 0.33 2.46
N ALA A 66 6.99 0.67 1.71
CA ALA A 66 6.66 2.06 1.39
C ALA A 66 6.32 2.88 2.65
N THR A 67 5.57 2.32 3.61
CA THR A 67 5.24 2.98 4.88
C THR A 67 6.49 3.23 5.72
N VAL A 68 7.40 2.26 5.80
CA VAL A 68 8.70 2.42 6.48
C VAL A 68 9.56 3.45 5.76
N ALA A 69 9.56 3.47 4.43
CA ALA A 69 10.28 4.47 3.64
C ALA A 69 9.76 5.88 3.93
N PHE A 70 8.43 6.06 4.11
CA PHE A 70 7.88 7.34 4.56
C PHE A 70 8.42 7.77 5.92
N ALA A 71 8.52 6.86 6.90
CA ALA A 71 9.09 7.18 8.20
C ALA A 71 10.55 7.65 8.13
N LEU A 72 11.27 7.31 7.05
CA LEU A 72 12.68 7.63 6.83
C LEU A 72 12.91 8.73 5.78
N ARG A 73 11.84 9.20 5.10
CA ARG A 73 11.87 10.13 3.96
C ARG A 73 12.83 11.29 4.19
N ASP A 74 12.47 12.17 5.11
CA ASP A 74 13.15 13.46 5.27
C ASP A 74 14.58 13.34 5.82
N ARG A 75 15.00 12.17 6.30
CA ARG A 75 16.33 11.94 6.88
C ARG A 75 17.27 11.17 5.98
N PHE A 76 16.75 10.22 5.19
CA PHE A 76 17.59 9.23 4.52
C PHE A 76 17.17 8.92 3.08
N LEU A 77 15.99 9.35 2.62
CA LEU A 77 15.45 8.91 1.33
C LEU A 77 14.97 10.08 0.48
N ASP A 78 15.43 10.10 -0.77
CA ASP A 78 14.92 11.02 -1.78
C ASP A 78 13.44 10.72 -2.08
N PRO A 79 12.57 11.74 -2.24
CA PRO A 79 11.20 11.56 -2.71
C PRO A 79 11.06 10.67 -3.96
N LEU A 80 12.04 10.66 -4.86
CA LEU A 80 12.07 9.79 -6.03
C LEU A 80 12.13 8.31 -5.66
N VAL A 81 12.89 7.95 -4.62
CA VAL A 81 12.97 6.56 -4.12
C VAL A 81 11.62 6.11 -3.58
N ILE A 82 10.90 6.99 -2.88
CA ILE A 82 9.56 6.69 -2.37
C ILE A 82 8.56 6.55 -3.53
N ASN A 83 8.63 7.42 -4.54
CA ASN A 83 7.82 7.28 -5.75
C ASN A 83 8.07 5.96 -6.48
N LEU A 84 9.33 5.51 -6.55
CA LEU A 84 9.67 4.20 -7.11
C LEU A 84 9.03 3.05 -6.31
N LEU A 85 9.11 3.09 -4.98
CA LEU A 85 8.46 2.09 -4.12
C LEU A 85 6.94 2.10 -4.27
N ILE A 86 6.32 3.27 -4.38
CA ILE A 86 4.89 3.41 -4.67
C ILE A 86 4.56 2.79 -6.03
N GLY A 87 5.36 3.07 -7.07
CA GLY A 87 5.21 2.48 -8.40
C GLY A 87 5.27 0.94 -8.39
N ILE A 88 6.26 0.37 -7.69
CA ILE A 88 6.37 -1.08 -7.48
C ILE A 88 5.12 -1.61 -6.77
N THR A 89 4.66 -0.91 -5.74
CA THR A 89 3.46 -1.29 -4.98
C THR A 89 2.22 -1.30 -5.89
N ILE A 90 2.04 -0.30 -6.75
CA ILE A 90 0.93 -0.26 -7.72
C ILE A 90 0.95 -1.49 -8.63
N VAL A 91 2.10 -1.86 -9.20
CA VAL A 91 2.22 -3.03 -10.09
C VAL A 91 1.83 -4.32 -9.35
N LEU A 92 2.30 -4.50 -8.12
CA LEU A 92 1.99 -5.67 -7.30
C LEU A 92 0.51 -5.73 -6.92
N VAL A 93 -0.11 -4.59 -6.62
CA VAL A 93 -1.55 -4.48 -6.35
C VAL A 93 -2.37 -4.84 -7.59
N ILE A 94 -1.97 -4.37 -8.77
CA ILE A 94 -2.65 -4.75 -10.02
C ILE A 94 -2.55 -6.26 -10.24
N ALA A 95 -1.38 -6.86 -10.00
CA ALA A 95 -1.19 -8.31 -10.09
C ALA A 95 -2.08 -9.07 -9.08
N ASP A 96 -2.14 -8.62 -7.82
CA ASP A 96 -2.99 -9.17 -6.77
C ASP A 96 -4.47 -9.13 -7.18
N MET A 97 -4.95 -7.99 -7.65
CA MET A 97 -6.33 -7.83 -8.11
C MET A 97 -6.69 -8.71 -9.31
N ARG A 98 -5.73 -8.98 -10.20
CA ARG A 98 -5.94 -9.90 -11.33
C ARG A 98 -6.00 -11.36 -10.88
N GLN A 99 -5.29 -11.75 -9.83
CA GLN A 99 -5.38 -13.11 -9.26
C GLN A 99 -6.74 -13.37 -8.61
N VAL A 100 -7.27 -12.41 -7.86
CA VAL A 100 -8.59 -12.52 -7.21
C VAL A 100 -9.72 -12.75 -8.23
N LYS A 101 -9.61 -12.23 -9.46
CA LYS A 101 -10.59 -12.49 -10.53
C LYS A 101 -10.49 -13.89 -11.13
N LYS A 102 -9.37 -14.59 -10.97
CA LYS A 102 -9.12 -15.92 -11.56
C LYS A 102 -9.56 -17.06 -10.63
N GLU A 103 -9.66 -16.81 -9.33
CA GLU A 103 -10.21 -17.80 -8.39
C GLU A 103 -11.73 -17.76 -8.48
N PRO A 104 -12.40 -18.88 -8.80
CA PRO A 104 -13.86 -18.94 -8.75
C PRO A 104 -14.30 -18.66 -7.32
N SER A 105 -15.27 -17.76 -7.15
CA SER A 105 -16.04 -17.71 -5.90
C SER A 105 -16.73 -19.06 -5.73
N LEU A 106 -16.23 -19.86 -4.78
CA LEU A 106 -16.94 -21.03 -4.27
C LEU A 106 -18.32 -20.63 -3.73
#